data_AF-A0A850W2K7-F1
#
_entry.id   AF-A0A850W2K7-F1
#
_cell.length_a   1.000
_cell.length_b   1.000
_cell.length_c   1.000
_cell.angle_alpha   90.00
_cell.angle_beta   90.00
_cell.angle_gamma   90.00
#
_symmetry.space_group_name_H-M   'P 1'
#
loop_
_entity.id
_entity.type
_entity.pdbx_description
1 polymer ?
#
loop_
_entity_poly.entity_id
_entity_poly.type
_entity_poly.pdbx_seq_one_letter_code
_entity_poly.pdbx_strand_id
1 'polypeptide(L)'
;IQFAVKIDQAEDFLKNAQEFDNIDSLRELLLQQEHHTKELLEKSLALLNKSQELTEFIEEFKCEGPNANPELIQGAHSSCLKIDNLLEMLQDRRRQLDRFLKHQRQGLEQVLQICLWHQQENQV
;
A
#
# COMPACT_ATOMS: atom_id res chain seq x y z
N ILE A 1 -5.26 -5.96 -10.29
CA ILE A 1 -3.97 -5.61 -10.95
C ILE A 1 -3.47 -4.21 -10.54
N GLN A 2 -4.33 -3.18 -10.45
CA GLN A 2 -3.89 -1.81 -10.12
C GLN A 2 -3.16 -1.66 -8.77
N PHE A 3 -3.52 -2.41 -7.72
CA PHE A 3 -2.87 -2.28 -6.41
C PHE A 3 -1.44 -2.84 -6.39
N ALA A 4 -1.18 -3.98 -7.03
CA ALA A 4 0.17 -4.55 -7.12
C ALA A 4 1.13 -3.59 -7.84
N VAL A 5 0.69 -2.99 -8.95
CA VAL A 5 1.45 -1.96 -9.67
C VAL A 5 1.78 -0.77 -8.77
N LYS A 6 0.87 -0.38 -7.88
CA LYS A 6 1.09 0.71 -6.93
C LYS A 6 2.10 0.36 -5.84
N ILE A 7 2.09 -0.89 -5.37
CA ILE A 7 3.15 -1.39 -4.48
C ILE A 7 4.50 -1.35 -5.20
N ASP A 8 4.59 -1.85 -6.43
CA ASP A 8 5.84 -1.87 -7.20
C ASP A 8 6.37 -0.44 -7.43
N GLN A 9 5.50 0.51 -7.77
CA GLN A 9 5.87 1.93 -7.91
C GLN A 9 6.46 2.53 -6.62
N ALA A 10 5.86 2.23 -5.48
CA ALA A 10 6.34 2.75 -4.20
C ALA A 10 7.61 2.01 -3.70
N GLU A 11 7.79 0.74 -4.06
CA GLU A 11 9.06 0.02 -3.86
C GLU A 11 10.18 0.62 -4.71
N ASP A 12 9.89 0.98 -5.97
CA ASP A 12 10.87 1.62 -6.85
C ASP A 12 11.20 3.05 -6.38
N PHE A 13 10.21 3.82 -5.92
CA PHE A 13 10.45 5.09 -5.23
C PHE A 13 11.41 4.92 -4.05
N LEU A 14 11.15 3.94 -3.17
CA LEU A 14 11.98 3.69 -2.00
C LEU A 14 13.45 3.41 -2.35
N LYS A 15 13.71 2.69 -3.46
CA LYS A 15 15.07 2.40 -3.94
C LYS A 15 15.81 3.66 -4.41
N ASN A 16 15.08 4.60 -5.02
CA ASN A 16 15.65 5.81 -5.61
C ASN A 16 15.69 7.00 -4.63
N ALA A 17 14.96 6.92 -3.52
CA ALA A 17 14.80 7.97 -2.50
C ALA A 17 16.06 8.28 -1.66
N GLN A 18 17.25 7.88 -2.09
CA GLN A 18 18.53 8.25 -1.43
C GLN A 18 19.23 9.43 -2.11
N GLU A 19 18.75 9.85 -3.28
CA GLU A 19 19.36 10.92 -4.08
C GLU A 19 18.62 12.24 -3.83
N PHE A 20 19.15 13.08 -2.94
CA PHE A 20 18.72 14.47 -2.79
C PHE A 20 19.94 15.38 -2.70
N ASP A 21 19.90 16.52 -3.39
CA ASP A 21 21.05 17.42 -3.53
C ASP A 21 21.01 18.60 -2.55
N ASN A 22 19.82 18.96 -2.08
CA ASN A 22 19.59 20.12 -1.22
C ASN A 22 18.33 19.98 -0.36
N ILE A 23 18.12 20.94 0.55
CA ILE A 23 16.99 20.98 1.49
C ILE A 23 15.63 20.95 0.77
N ASP A 24 15.50 21.63 -0.38
CA ASP A 24 14.24 21.67 -1.11
C ASP A 24 13.92 20.32 -1.77
N SER A 25 14.92 19.66 -2.38
CA SER A 25 14.77 18.29 -2.89
C SER A 25 14.47 17.28 -1.78
N LEU A 26 15.01 17.46 -0.57
CA LEU A 26 14.69 16.64 0.59
C LEU A 26 13.23 16.83 1.06
N ARG A 27 12.73 18.06 1.04
CA ARG A 27 11.32 18.36 1.35
C ARG A 27 10.37 17.78 0.31
N GLU A 28 10.73 17.89 -0.97
CA GLU A 28 9.95 17.30 -2.06
C GLU A 28 9.90 15.77 -1.92
N LEU A 29 11.04 15.14 -1.60
CA LEU A 29 11.12 13.71 -1.35
C LEU A 29 10.18 13.26 -0.20
N LEU A 30 10.17 14.00 0.91
CA LEU A 30 9.26 13.74 2.04
C LEU A 30 7.78 13.87 1.62
N LEU A 31 7.45 14.86 0.79
CA LEU A 31 6.10 15.06 0.27
C LEU A 31 5.67 13.93 -0.68
N GLN A 32 6.54 13.50 -1.58
CA GLN A 32 6.31 12.38 -2.49
C GLN A 32 6.08 11.08 -1.70
N GLN A 33 6.85 10.86 -0.63
CA GLN A 33 6.70 9.72 0.26
C GLN A 33 5.33 9.71 0.97
N GLU A 34 4.88 10.86 1.45
CA GLU A 34 3.55 11.02 2.05
C GLU A 34 2.44 10.68 1.03
N HIS A 35 2.57 11.20 -0.20
CA HIS A 35 1.65 10.89 -1.28
C HIS A 35 1.59 9.39 -1.58
N HIS A 36 2.73 8.72 -1.71
CA HIS A 36 2.78 7.27 -1.94
C HIS A 36 2.13 6.49 -0.80
N THR A 37 2.39 6.87 0.45
CA THR A 37 1.78 6.21 1.62
C THR A 37 0.26 6.35 1.60
N LYS A 38 -0.24 7.56 1.32
CA LYS A 38 -1.68 7.83 1.22
C LYS A 38 -2.32 7.04 0.08
N GLU A 39 -1.73 7.07 -1.10
CA GLU A 39 -2.26 6.36 -2.28
C GLU A 39 -2.31 4.84 -2.04
N LEU A 40 -1.26 4.26 -1.43
CA LEU A 40 -1.24 2.84 -1.07
C LEU A 40 -2.38 2.47 -0.12
N LEU A 41 -2.65 3.30 0.89
CA LEU A 41 -3.76 3.08 1.83
C LEU A 41 -5.12 3.14 1.13
N GLU A 42 -5.35 4.15 0.30
CA GLU A 42 -6.60 4.30 -0.46
C GLU A 42 -6.85 3.13 -1.40
N LYS A 43 -5.82 2.71 -2.16
CA LYS A 43 -5.92 1.57 -3.08
C LYS A 43 -6.11 0.24 -2.35
N SER A 44 -5.43 0.07 -1.21
CA SER A 44 -5.59 -1.09 -0.33
C SER A 44 -7.03 -1.19 0.17
N LEU A 45 -7.59 -0.08 0.67
CA LEU A 45 -8.96 -0.03 1.17
C LEU A 45 -9.97 -0.33 0.06
N ALA A 46 -9.83 0.29 -1.11
CA ALA A 46 -10.70 0.04 -2.24
C ALA A 46 -10.68 -1.43 -2.68
N LEU A 47 -9.51 -2.07 -2.66
CA LEU A 47 -9.37 -3.49 -2.98
C LEU A 47 -10.05 -4.39 -1.95
N LEU A 48 -9.88 -4.10 -0.65
CA LEU A 48 -10.53 -4.84 0.43
C LEU A 48 -12.05 -4.75 0.34
N ASN A 49 -12.58 -3.54 0.15
CA ASN A 49 -14.02 -3.33 -0.04
C ASN A 49 -14.54 -4.13 -1.25
N LYS A 50 -13.80 -4.10 -2.36
CA LYS A 50 -14.21 -4.84 -3.57
C LYS A 50 -14.20 -6.34 -3.37
N SER A 51 -13.26 -6.86 -2.58
CA SER A 51 -13.25 -8.28 -2.24
C SER A 51 -14.41 -8.64 -1.33
N GLN A 52 -14.73 -7.78 -0.36
CA GLN A 52 -15.86 -8.01 0.53
C GLN A 52 -17.18 -8.08 -0.24
N GLU A 53 -17.42 -7.13 -1.16
CA GLU A 53 -18.60 -7.16 -2.06
C GLU A 53 -18.69 -8.48 -2.84
N LEU A 54 -17.57 -9.00 -3.32
CA LEU A 54 -17.54 -10.25 -4.07
C LEU A 54 -17.83 -11.46 -3.18
N THR A 55 -17.27 -11.50 -1.97
CA THR A 55 -17.55 -12.56 -1.00
C THR A 55 -19.02 -12.56 -0.61
N GLU A 56 -19.60 -11.39 -0.32
CA GLU A 56 -21.03 -11.23 -0.01
C GLU A 56 -21.91 -11.73 -1.15
N PHE A 57 -21.61 -11.34 -2.40
CA PHE A 57 -22.32 -11.82 -3.59
C PHE A 57 -22.28 -13.36 -3.72
N ILE A 58 -21.13 -13.98 -3.43
CA ILE A 58 -20.98 -15.43 -3.50
C ILE A 58 -21.76 -16.14 -2.38
N GLU A 59 -21.81 -15.57 -1.17
CA GLU A 59 -22.63 -16.12 -0.09
C GLU A 59 -24.13 -16.00 -0.39
N GLU A 60 -24.59 -14.90 -0.99
CA GLU A 60 -25.97 -14.75 -1.45
C GLU A 60 -26.34 -15.80 -2.50
N PHE A 61 -25.43 -16.11 -3.43
CA PHE A 61 -25.63 -17.13 -4.46
C PHE A 61 -25.85 -18.55 -3.88
N LYS A 62 -25.23 -18.86 -2.72
CA LYS A 62 -25.41 -20.16 -2.05
C LYS A 62 -26.79 -20.33 -1.41
N CYS A 63 -27.52 -19.24 -1.18
CA CYS A 63 -28.83 -19.25 -0.52
C CYS A 63 -30.01 -19.50 -1.48
N GLU A 64 -29.79 -19.64 -2.80
CA GLU A 64 -30.87 -19.79 -3.81
C GLU A 64 -31.59 -21.16 -3.84
N GLY A 65 -31.62 -21.90 -2.72
CA GLY A 65 -32.53 -23.02 -2.51
C GLY A 65 -32.10 -24.38 -3.10
N PRO A 66 -33.00 -25.39 -3.08
CA PRO A 66 -32.66 -26.81 -3.27
C PRO A 66 -32.16 -27.22 -4.66
N ASN A 67 -32.07 -26.29 -5.61
CA ASN A 67 -31.58 -26.53 -6.98
C ASN A 67 -30.16 -26.01 -7.22
N ALA A 68 -29.45 -25.55 -6.19
CA ALA A 68 -28.10 -25.03 -6.34
C ALA A 68 -27.12 -26.14 -6.76
N ASN A 69 -26.34 -25.89 -7.82
CA ASN A 69 -25.36 -26.85 -8.32
C ASN A 69 -24.15 -26.94 -7.34
N PRO A 70 -23.89 -28.09 -6.71
CA PRO A 70 -22.79 -28.25 -5.76
C PRO A 70 -21.41 -27.95 -6.34
N GLU A 71 -21.18 -28.25 -7.63
CA GLU A 71 -19.91 -27.98 -8.30
C GLU A 71 -19.67 -26.47 -8.48
N LEU A 72 -20.73 -25.71 -8.77
CA LEU A 72 -20.66 -24.25 -8.86
C LEU A 72 -20.40 -23.63 -7.49
N ILE A 73 -21.06 -24.12 -6.43
CA ILE A 73 -20.82 -23.67 -5.06
C ILE A 73 -19.37 -23.93 -4.64
N GLN A 74 -18.86 -25.14 -4.90
CA GLN A 74 -17.49 -25.50 -4.58
C GLN A 74 -16.47 -24.67 -5.39
N GLY A 75 -16.74 -24.43 -6.67
CA GLY A 75 -15.92 -23.57 -7.53
C GLY A 75 -15.87 -22.12 -7.05
N ALA A 76 -17.01 -21.58 -6.62
CA ALA A 76 -17.09 -20.24 -6.04
C ALA A 76 -16.29 -20.14 -4.73
N HIS A 77 -16.44 -21.12 -3.83
CA HIS A 77 -15.66 -21.18 -2.59
C HIS A 77 -14.15 -21.28 -2.84
N SER A 78 -13.73 -22.13 -3.80
CA SER A 78 -12.32 -22.22 -4.19
C SER A 78 -11.78 -20.89 -4.72
N SER A 79 -12.62 -20.14 -5.45
CA SER A 79 -12.26 -18.83 -5.98
C SER A 79 -12.12 -17.79 -4.86
N CYS A 80 -13.03 -17.76 -3.88
CA CYS A 80 -12.89 -16.90 -2.70
C CYS A 80 -11.57 -17.15 -1.97
N LEU A 81 -11.25 -18.42 -1.67
CA LEU A 81 -9.99 -18.78 -1.01
C LEU A 81 -8.75 -18.29 -1.78
N LYS A 82 -8.77 -18.36 -3.12
CA LYS A 82 -7.66 -17.84 -3.94
C LYS A 82 -7.56 -16.32 -3.83
N ILE A 83 -8.70 -15.63 -3.79
CA ILE A 83 -8.74 -14.17 -3.63
C ILE A 83 -8.23 -13.77 -2.25
N ASP A 84 -8.66 -14.45 -1.18
CA ASP A 84 -8.20 -14.21 0.19
C ASP A 84 -6.67 -14.37 0.30
N ASN A 85 -6.12 -15.46 -0.26
CA ASN A 85 -4.67 -15.68 -0.28
C ASN A 85 -3.91 -14.57 -1.02
N LEU A 86 -4.45 -14.09 -2.15
CA LEU A 86 -3.84 -13.00 -2.91
C LEU A 86 -3.93 -11.67 -2.14
N LEU A 87 -5.04 -11.42 -1.44
CA LEU A 87 -5.20 -10.24 -0.60
C LEU A 87 -4.24 -10.27 0.55
N GLU A 88 -4.10 -11.40 1.24
CA GLU A 88 -3.16 -11.56 2.35
C GLU A 88 -1.74 -11.22 1.88
N MET A 89 -1.30 -11.80 0.77
CA MET A 89 0.02 -11.52 0.18
C MET A 89 0.21 -10.04 -0.16
N LEU A 90 -0.77 -9.40 -0.81
CA LEU A 90 -0.69 -7.98 -1.15
C LEU A 90 -0.70 -7.08 0.09
N GLN A 91 -1.49 -7.44 1.12
CA GLN A 91 -1.52 -6.72 2.39
C GLN A 91 -0.21 -6.86 3.16
N ASP A 92 0.43 -8.04 3.11
CA ASP A 92 1.75 -8.23 3.71
C ASP A 92 2.83 -7.42 3.03
N ARG A 93 2.86 -7.41 1.69
CA ARG A 93 3.78 -6.54 0.94
C ARG A 93 3.57 -5.07 1.30
N ARG A 94 2.32 -4.60 1.32
CA ARG A 94 1.98 -3.23 1.74
C ARG A 94 2.46 -2.93 3.16
N ARG A 95 2.23 -3.83 4.12
CA ARG A 95 2.69 -3.69 5.51
C ARG A 95 4.21 -3.63 5.62
N GLN A 96 4.93 -4.42 4.83
CA GLN A 96 6.39 -4.38 4.78
C GLN A 96 6.86 -3.03 4.26
N LEU A 97 6.31 -2.57 3.13
CA LEU A 97 6.65 -1.30 2.51
C LEU A 97 6.37 -0.11 3.45
N ASP A 98 5.22 -0.09 4.12
CA ASP A 98 4.88 0.90 5.15
C ASP A 98 5.95 1.02 6.24
N ARG A 99 6.53 -0.11 6.69
CA ARG A 99 7.58 -0.10 7.72
C ARG A 99 8.85 0.55 7.17
N PHE A 100 9.24 0.22 5.95
CA PHE A 100 10.41 0.82 5.32
C PHE A 100 10.23 2.32 5.06
N LEU A 101 9.08 2.73 4.53
CA LEU A 101 8.77 4.14 4.30
C LEU A 101 8.78 4.93 5.62
N LYS A 102 8.15 4.40 6.68
CA LYS A 102 8.19 5.06 8.00
C LYS A 102 9.61 5.22 8.54
N HIS A 103 10.44 4.19 8.41
CA HIS A 103 11.82 4.24 8.87
C HIS A 103 12.65 5.25 8.07
N GLN A 104 12.55 5.21 6.73
CA GLN A 104 13.23 6.16 5.86
C GLN A 104 12.79 7.60 6.16
N ARG A 105 11.48 7.84 6.34
CA ARG A 105 10.93 9.15 6.67
C ARG A 105 11.57 9.73 7.92
N GLN A 106 11.65 8.95 8.99
CA GLN A 106 12.27 9.38 10.24
C GLN A 106 13.74 9.77 10.05
N GLY A 107 14.49 9.01 9.24
CA GLY A 107 15.87 9.35 8.90
C GLY A 107 15.97 10.66 8.10
N LEU A 108 15.14 10.82 7.07
CA LEU A 108 15.12 12.03 6.23
C LEU A 108 14.69 13.27 7.03
N GLU A 109 13.72 13.15 7.94
CA GLU A 109 13.30 14.23 8.83
C GLU A 109 14.42 14.64 9.79
N GLN A 110 15.21 13.69 10.32
CA GLN A 110 16.38 14.00 11.14
C GLN A 110 17.43 14.77 10.34
N VAL A 111 17.74 14.32 9.12
CA VAL A 111 18.68 15.04 8.23
C VAL A 111 18.18 16.45 7.94
N LEU A 112 16.89 16.62 7.65
CA LEU A 112 16.29 17.92 7.42
C LEU A 112 16.48 18.85 8.63
N GLN A 113 16.26 18.36 9.85
CA GLN A 113 16.48 19.15 11.06
C GLN A 113 17.94 19.58 11.21
N ILE A 114 18.89 18.69 10.93
CA ILE A 114 20.33 19.00 10.97
C ILE A 114 20.68 20.10 9.96
N CYS A 115 20.19 19.98 8.72
CA CYS A 115 20.43 20.98 7.68
C CYS A 115 19.85 22.35 8.05
N LEU A 116 18.63 22.39 8.60
CA LEU A 116 17.99 23.63 9.06
C LEU A 116 18.75 24.26 10.23
N TRP A 117 19.25 23.44 11.16
CA TRP A 117 20.05 23.92 12.28
C TRP A 117 21.35 24.59 11.82
N HIS A 118 22.09 23.96 10.90
CA HIS A 118 23.29 24.57 10.31
C HIS A 118 22.98 25.83 9.50
N GLN A 119 21.84 25.88 8.81
CA GLN A 119 21.44 27.09 8.09
C GLN A 119 21.16 28.25 9.06
N GLN A 120 20.57 27.97 10.21
CA GLN A 120 20.29 28.96 11.23
C GLN A 120 21.57 29.42 11.95
N GLU A 121 22.51 28.52 12.23
CA GLU A 121 23.80 28.85 12.85
C GLU A 121 24.65 29.77 11.94
N ASN A 122 24.68 29.51 10.63
CA ASN A 122 25.41 30.34 9.67
C ASN A 122 24.77 31.73 9.41
N GLN A 123 23.59 32.01 9.98
CA GLN A 123 22.91 33.32 9.90
C GLN A 123 23.13 34.19 11.15
N VAL A 124 23.80 33.67 12.19
CA VAL A 124 24.11 34.36 13.46
C VAL A 124 25.58 34.76 13.49
#